data_AF-A0A928EIR7-F1
#
_entry.id   AF-A0A928EIR7-F1
#
_cell.length_a   1.000
_cell.length_b   1.000
_cell.length_c   1.000
_cell.angle_alpha   90.00
_cell.angle_beta   90.00
_cell.angle_gamma   90.00
#
_symmetry.space_group_name_H-M   'P 1'
#
loop_
_entity.id
_entity.type
_entity.pdbx_description
1 polymer ?
#
loop_
_entity_poly.entity_id
_entity_poly.type
_entity_poly.pdbx_seq_one_letter_code
_entity_poly.pdbx_strand_id
1 'polypeptide(L)'
;MYDSGDVRFDLWAGPVLHARARITVTGLDAVATLRMAERALYDAKYRRDKSQVETALRHADSPWHALALRRGSSRLNFWLGDGELLPWELIPGIREKVQIHHIMLATRDIDVQPISGVAGGTTAERRAFNGRSIPGNGSIPHTTGEDSALWGSAAASDARPISSEVLFHSHVESSSVNIRRFSQRAISTIVRAFESRGATVSSMVAIQKEDIPSDSPLDTKTLVLLEREERRIARAERKTRRR
;
A
#
# COMPACT_ATOMS: atom_id res chain seq x y z
N MET A 1 13.35 21.66 15.18
CA MET A 1 13.71 21.30 13.81
C MET A 1 12.61 20.40 13.29
N TYR A 2 11.66 20.94 12.51
CA TYR A 2 10.59 20.12 11.93
C TYR A 2 11.22 19.28 10.82
N ASP A 3 11.20 17.96 10.98
CA ASP A 3 11.50 17.01 9.92
C ASP A 3 10.64 17.41 8.71
N SER A 4 11.27 17.91 7.65
CA SER A 4 10.60 18.25 6.40
C SER A 4 10.16 16.93 5.76
N GLY A 5 9.05 16.39 6.26
CA GLY A 5 8.50 15.12 5.83
C GLY A 5 8.38 15.11 4.31
N ASP A 6 8.76 13.97 3.72
CA ASP A 6 8.72 13.77 2.28
C ASP A 6 7.30 14.04 1.75
N VAL A 7 7.17 15.16 1.02
CA VAL A 7 5.90 15.73 0.53
C VAL A 7 5.14 14.72 -0.33
N ARG A 8 5.84 13.75 -0.93
CA ARG A 8 5.23 12.66 -1.69
C ARG A 8 4.20 11.87 -0.89
N PHE A 9 4.35 11.78 0.44
CA PHE A 9 3.40 11.06 1.29
C PHE A 9 2.29 11.95 1.85
N ASP A 10 2.27 13.25 1.51
CA ASP A 10 1.24 14.16 1.99
C ASP A 10 -0.07 14.08 1.18
N LEU A 11 -0.70 12.90 1.22
CA LEU A 11 -1.85 12.57 0.38
C LEU A 11 -3.18 13.16 0.86
N TRP A 12 -3.32 13.43 2.16
CA TRP A 12 -4.60 13.79 2.77
C TRP A 12 -4.57 15.21 3.33
N ALA A 13 -5.50 16.05 2.89
CA ALA A 13 -5.66 17.40 3.42
C ALA A 13 -6.40 17.38 4.77
N GLY A 14 -5.88 18.11 5.76
CA GLY A 14 -6.55 18.31 7.05
C GLY A 14 -6.57 17.09 7.98
N PRO A 15 -7.43 17.11 9.02
CA PRO A 15 -7.65 15.97 9.89
C PRO A 15 -8.50 14.89 9.22
N VAL A 16 -8.02 13.65 9.23
CA VAL A 16 -8.73 12.50 8.68
C VAL A 16 -8.93 11.42 9.75
N LEU A 17 -10.09 10.75 9.72
CA LEU A 17 -10.41 9.59 10.58
C LEU A 17 -10.17 8.26 9.85
N HIS A 18 -10.35 8.30 8.53
CA HIS A 18 -10.07 7.20 7.63
C HIS A 18 -9.12 7.71 6.55
N ALA A 19 -7.92 7.16 6.50
CA ALA A 19 -6.99 7.45 5.42
C ALA A 19 -7.07 6.32 4.40
N ARG A 20 -7.29 6.66 3.13
CA ARG A 20 -7.36 5.71 2.02
C ARG A 20 -6.45 6.17 0.89
N ALA A 21 -5.76 5.23 0.27
CA ALA A 21 -4.93 5.50 -0.89
C ALA A 21 -4.97 4.33 -1.89
N ARG A 22 -4.83 4.66 -3.17
CA ARG A 22 -4.56 3.72 -4.26
C ARG A 22 -3.12 3.92 -4.71
N ILE A 23 -2.38 2.82 -4.79
CA ILE A 23 -0.95 2.81 -5.16
C ILE A 23 -0.77 1.82 -6.30
N THR A 24 -0.04 2.22 -7.34
CA THR A 24 0.37 1.33 -8.41
C THR A 24 1.86 1.02 -8.26
N VAL A 25 2.17 -0.27 -8.18
CA VAL A 25 3.53 -0.78 -8.01
C VAL A 25 3.92 -1.57 -9.25
N THR A 26 5.08 -1.28 -9.82
CA THR A 26 5.65 -1.98 -10.97
C THR A 26 6.93 -2.69 -10.55
N GLY A 27 7.11 -3.93 -11.01
CA GLY A 27 8.24 -4.80 -10.67
C GLY A 27 7.95 -5.81 -9.54
N LEU A 28 6.72 -5.86 -9.01
CA LEU A 28 6.29 -6.83 -8.00
C LEU A 28 4.86 -7.30 -8.29
N ASP A 29 4.65 -8.62 -8.22
CA ASP A 29 3.30 -9.20 -8.17
C ASP A 29 2.58 -8.83 -6.87
N ALA A 30 1.27 -9.05 -6.82
CA ALA A 30 0.41 -8.73 -5.70
C ALA A 30 0.86 -9.43 -4.40
N VAL A 31 1.25 -10.71 -4.48
CA VAL A 31 1.64 -11.51 -3.31
C VAL A 31 2.96 -11.01 -2.73
N ALA A 32 3.95 -10.74 -3.58
CA ALA A 32 5.24 -10.19 -3.21
C ALA A 32 5.07 -8.79 -2.58
N THR A 33 4.22 -7.96 -3.18
CA THR A 33 3.88 -6.63 -2.67
C THR A 33 3.28 -6.70 -1.28
N LEU A 34 2.30 -7.59 -1.06
CA LEU A 34 1.66 -7.75 0.24
C LEU A 34 2.62 -8.28 1.31
N ARG A 35 3.46 -9.26 0.97
CA ARG A 35 4.49 -9.83 1.88
C ARG A 35 5.53 -8.80 2.28
N MET A 36 5.95 -7.96 1.34
CA MET A 36 6.90 -6.88 1.62
C MET A 36 6.29 -5.82 2.52
N ALA A 37 5.05 -5.41 2.25
CA ALA A 37 4.32 -4.49 3.10
C ALA A 37 4.13 -5.05 4.51
N GLU A 38 3.79 -6.34 4.63
CA GLU A 38 3.69 -7.04 5.92
C GLU A 38 5.00 -6.95 6.69
N ARG A 39 6.12 -7.29 6.05
CA ARG A 39 7.42 -7.31 6.72
C ARG A 39 7.82 -5.91 7.18
N ALA A 40 7.67 -4.91 6.31
CA ALA A 40 8.00 -3.53 6.61
C ALA A 40 7.18 -2.99 7.79
N LEU A 41 5.87 -3.29 7.80
CA LEU A 41 4.99 -2.88 8.89
C LEU A 41 5.24 -3.69 10.18
N TYR A 42 5.65 -4.95 10.08
CA TYR A 42 6.05 -5.75 11.24
C TYR A 42 7.22 -5.12 12.00
N ASP A 43 8.22 -4.65 11.26
CA ASP A 43 9.39 -3.94 11.80
C ASP A 43 8.96 -2.59 12.43
N ALA A 44 7.95 -1.94 11.83
CA ALA A 44 7.27 -0.78 12.41
C ALA A 44 6.27 -1.11 13.55
N LYS A 45 6.35 -2.32 14.12
CA LYS A 45 5.56 -2.82 15.28
C LYS A 45 4.08 -3.04 15.02
N TYR A 46 3.66 -3.19 13.77
CA TYR A 46 2.33 -3.73 13.46
C TYR A 46 2.32 -5.25 13.62
N ARG A 47 1.15 -5.80 13.94
CA ARG A 47 0.91 -7.24 14.11
C ARG A 47 -0.37 -7.61 13.36
N ARG A 48 -0.50 -8.86 12.92
CA ARG A 48 -1.73 -9.35 12.28
C ARG A 48 -2.94 -9.09 13.18
N ASP A 49 -3.99 -8.55 12.55
CA ASP A 49 -5.29 -8.35 13.18
C ASP A 49 -6.12 -9.65 13.18
N LYS A 50 -7.20 -9.69 13.95
CA LYS A 50 -8.22 -10.74 13.93
C LYS A 50 -9.12 -10.67 12.70
N SER A 51 -9.24 -9.50 12.08
CA SER A 51 -10.02 -9.27 10.85
C SER A 51 -9.28 -9.73 9.58
N GLN A 52 -8.55 -10.84 9.64
CA GLN A 52 -8.01 -11.45 8.41
C GLN A 52 -9.15 -12.02 7.57
N VAL A 53 -9.02 -11.90 6.26
CA VAL A 53 -10.00 -12.40 5.27
C VAL A 53 -9.36 -13.15 4.11
N GLU A 54 -8.04 -13.35 4.18
CA GLU A 54 -7.25 -13.94 3.10
C GLU A 54 -7.65 -15.40 2.80
N THR A 55 -8.12 -16.17 3.78
CA THR A 55 -8.55 -17.55 3.53
C THR A 55 -9.89 -17.59 2.81
N ALA A 56 -10.84 -16.74 3.21
CA ALA A 56 -12.12 -16.56 2.54
C ALA A 56 -11.94 -16.08 1.09
N LEU A 57 -11.02 -15.13 0.86
CA LEU A 57 -10.68 -14.65 -0.49
C LEU A 57 -10.16 -15.79 -1.37
N ARG A 58 -9.22 -16.61 -0.87
CA ARG A 58 -8.72 -17.78 -1.60
C ARG A 58 -9.81 -18.82 -1.87
N HIS A 59 -10.69 -19.07 -0.91
CA HIS A 59 -11.82 -20.00 -1.10
C HIS A 59 -12.81 -19.52 -2.16
N ALA A 60 -12.94 -18.20 -2.34
CA ALA A 60 -13.82 -17.58 -3.32
C ALA A 60 -13.14 -17.36 -4.69
N ASP A 61 -11.90 -17.84 -4.89
CA ASP A 61 -11.09 -17.60 -6.09
C ASP A 61 -10.99 -16.10 -6.46
N SER A 62 -10.88 -15.26 -5.43
CA SER A 62 -10.77 -13.81 -5.60
C SER A 62 -9.39 -13.42 -6.15
N PRO A 63 -9.32 -12.44 -7.07
CA PRO A 63 -8.05 -11.88 -7.55
C PRO A 63 -7.34 -11.01 -6.50
N TRP A 64 -8.05 -10.66 -5.42
CA TRP A 64 -7.50 -9.88 -4.32
C TRP A 64 -6.83 -10.76 -3.28
N HIS A 65 -5.64 -10.33 -2.87
CA HIS A 65 -5.01 -10.70 -1.61
C HIS A 65 -5.21 -9.59 -0.58
N ALA A 66 -5.34 -9.94 0.69
CA ALA A 66 -5.56 -8.98 1.75
C ALA A 66 -4.74 -9.25 3.01
N LEU A 67 -4.42 -8.17 3.71
CA LEU A 67 -3.72 -8.23 4.99
C LEU A 67 -4.30 -7.18 5.93
N ALA A 68 -4.75 -7.63 7.10
CA ALA A 68 -5.13 -6.73 8.18
C ALA A 68 -4.03 -6.67 9.24
N LEU A 69 -3.64 -5.48 9.66
CA LEU A 69 -2.59 -5.23 10.62
C LEU A 69 -3.07 -4.21 11.64
N ARG A 70 -2.61 -4.37 12.88
CA ARG A 70 -2.87 -3.42 13.95
C ARG A 70 -1.60 -3.10 14.72
N ARG A 71 -1.54 -1.88 15.25
CA ARG A 71 -0.48 -1.42 16.15
C ARG A 71 -1.11 -0.66 17.31
N GLY A 72 -0.51 -0.77 18.48
CA GLY A 72 -1.02 -0.15 19.70
C GLY A 72 -1.82 -1.14 20.55
N SER A 73 -2.31 -0.67 21.68
CA SER A 73 -3.03 -1.50 22.65
C SER A 73 -4.13 -0.70 23.34
N SER A 74 -5.32 -1.27 23.43
CA SER A 74 -6.41 -0.76 24.27
C SER A 74 -6.12 -0.89 25.77
N ARG A 75 -5.09 -1.66 26.15
CA ARG A 75 -4.67 -1.87 27.53
C ARG A 75 -3.66 -0.82 27.93
N LEU A 76 -4.15 0.31 28.41
CA LEU A 76 -3.39 1.26 29.20
C LEU A 76 -4.04 1.45 30.55
N ASN A 77 -3.94 0.41 31.37
CA ASN A 77 -3.83 0.62 32.81
C ASN A 77 -2.39 1.10 33.04
N PHE A 78 -2.16 2.41 32.88
CA PHE A 78 -0.98 3.03 33.49
C PHE A 78 -1.21 2.94 35.01
N TRP A 79 -0.62 1.94 35.65
CA TRP A 79 -0.38 2.03 37.08
C TRP A 79 0.73 3.06 37.26
N LEU A 80 0.36 4.32 37.52
CA LEU A 80 1.19 5.14 38.41
C LEU A 80 1.14 4.43 39.75
N GLY A 81 2.29 4.30 40.42
CA GLY A 81 2.57 3.36 41.52
C GLY A 81 1.56 3.27 42.68
N ASP A 82 0.53 4.13 42.73
CA ASP A 82 -0.36 4.32 43.88
C ASP A 82 -1.87 4.17 43.57
N GLY A 83 -2.26 3.53 42.45
CA GLY A 83 -3.65 3.10 42.25
C GLY A 83 -4.65 4.17 41.79
N GLU A 84 -4.19 5.37 41.43
CA GLU A 84 -5.02 6.40 40.80
C GLU A 84 -5.05 6.25 39.26
N LEU A 85 -6.26 6.09 38.71
CA LEU A 85 -6.52 6.09 37.27
C LEU A 85 -6.56 7.54 36.77
N LEU A 86 -5.49 8.02 36.14
CA LEU A 86 -5.59 9.24 35.34
C LEU A 86 -6.28 8.93 34.01
N PRO A 87 -7.32 9.69 33.61
CA PRO A 87 -7.83 9.59 32.25
C PRO A 87 -6.74 10.06 31.29
N TRP A 88 -6.18 9.12 30.53
CA TRP A 88 -5.11 9.33 29.52
C TRP A 88 -5.46 10.45 28.52
N GLU A 89 -6.74 10.78 28.41
CA GLU A 89 -7.31 11.87 27.65
C GLU A 89 -6.70 13.25 27.97
N LEU A 90 -6.16 13.44 29.19
CA LEU A 90 -5.58 14.69 29.70
C LEU A 90 -4.06 14.82 29.52
N ILE A 91 -3.36 13.81 28.99
CA ILE A 91 -1.90 13.85 28.86
C ILE A 91 -1.49 14.08 27.38
N PRO A 92 -0.96 15.26 27.03
CA PRO A 92 -0.47 15.54 25.68
C PRO A 92 0.60 14.54 25.25
N GLY A 93 0.48 13.98 24.04
CA GLY A 93 1.44 13.02 23.49
C GLY A 93 1.28 11.56 23.96
N ILE A 94 0.43 11.28 24.95
CA ILE A 94 0.07 9.90 25.33
C ILE A 94 -1.11 9.38 24.49
N ARG A 95 -2.06 10.24 24.08
CA ARG A 95 -3.18 9.85 23.20
C ARG A 95 -2.71 9.09 21.95
N GLU A 96 -1.63 9.55 21.31
CA GLU A 96 -1.00 8.94 20.13
C GLU A 96 -0.39 7.55 20.41
N LYS A 97 -0.05 7.25 21.67
CA LYS A 97 0.53 5.97 22.11
C LYS A 97 -0.51 4.96 22.59
N VAL A 98 -1.71 5.43 22.98
CA VAL A 98 -2.80 4.61 23.53
C VAL A 98 -3.72 4.04 22.45
N GLN A 99 -3.56 4.47 21.20
CA GLN A 99 -4.52 4.15 20.16
C GLN A 99 -4.20 2.87 19.42
N ILE A 100 -5.24 2.07 19.21
CA ILE A 100 -5.19 0.97 18.26
C ILE A 100 -5.38 1.58 16.87
N HIS A 101 -4.29 1.52 16.10
CA HIS A 101 -4.24 1.88 14.70
C HIS A 101 -4.39 0.62 13.86
N HIS A 102 -5.41 0.60 13.00
CA HIS A 102 -5.67 -0.47 12.06
C HIS A 102 -5.24 -0.05 10.66
N ILE A 103 -4.59 -0.98 9.96
CA ILE A 103 -4.25 -0.90 8.55
C ILE A 103 -4.82 -2.14 7.88
N MET A 104 -5.50 -1.95 6.76
CA MET A 104 -5.88 -3.02 5.87
C MET A 104 -5.31 -2.72 4.49
N LEU A 105 -4.62 -3.71 3.93
CA LEU A 105 -4.08 -3.68 2.59
C LEU A 105 -4.84 -4.68 1.74
N ALA A 106 -5.17 -4.30 0.52
CA ALA A 106 -5.68 -5.21 -0.50
C ALA A 106 -4.84 -5.04 -1.76
N THR A 107 -4.38 -6.14 -2.34
CA THR A 107 -3.51 -6.14 -3.51
C THR A 107 -4.02 -7.09 -4.57
N ARG A 108 -3.93 -6.70 -5.84
CA ARG A 108 -4.18 -7.57 -6.99
C ARG A 108 -3.21 -7.27 -8.11
N ASP A 109 -2.97 -8.24 -8.97
CA ASP A 109 -2.20 -8.01 -10.19
C ASP A 109 -3.03 -7.18 -11.17
N ILE A 110 -2.36 -6.32 -11.92
CA ILE A 110 -2.98 -5.50 -12.96
C ILE A 110 -2.10 -5.47 -14.21
N ASP A 111 -2.76 -5.45 -15.37
CA ASP A 111 -2.11 -5.13 -16.63
C ASP A 111 -1.96 -3.62 -16.74
N VAL A 112 -0.77 -3.09 -16.46
CA VAL A 112 -0.44 -1.71 -16.82
C VAL A 112 0.01 -1.74 -18.28
N GLN A 113 -0.81 -1.20 -19.18
CA GLN A 113 -0.33 -0.97 -20.55
C GLN A 113 0.84 0.02 -20.48
N PRO A 114 2.02 -0.31 -21.05
CA PRO A 114 3.04 0.71 -21.25
C PRO A 114 2.41 1.81 -22.10
N ILE A 115 2.61 3.07 -21.71
CA ILE A 115 2.18 4.21 -22.51
C ILE A 115 2.83 4.03 -23.88
N SER A 116 2.02 3.64 -24.88
CA SER A 116 2.48 3.48 -26.25
C SER A 116 2.93 4.85 -26.75
N GLY A 117 4.24 5.01 -26.92
CA GLY A 117 4.80 6.19 -27.58
C GLY A 117 6.00 6.86 -26.90
N VAL A 118 7.03 6.13 -26.44
CA VAL A 118 8.42 6.61 -26.51
C VAL A 118 9.36 5.40 -26.59
N ALA A 119 9.65 4.94 -27.80
CA ALA A 119 10.78 4.06 -28.03
C ALA A 119 12.06 4.91 -27.94
N GLY A 120 12.95 4.56 -27.01
CA GLY A 120 14.32 5.09 -26.96
C GLY A 120 14.51 6.39 -26.17
N GLY A 121 14.48 6.33 -24.85
CA GLY A 121 14.99 7.38 -23.98
C GLY A 121 15.99 6.78 -22.99
N THR A 122 17.27 7.14 -23.11
CA THR A 122 18.32 6.67 -22.19
C THR A 122 18.06 7.16 -20.77
N THR A 123 18.68 6.51 -19.79
CA THR A 123 18.50 6.66 -18.32
C THR A 123 18.54 8.11 -17.78
N ALA A 124 18.94 9.10 -18.57
CA ALA A 124 18.90 10.51 -18.22
C ALA A 124 17.50 11.17 -18.34
N GLU A 125 16.60 10.66 -19.19
CA GLU A 125 15.31 11.33 -19.49
C GLU A 125 14.18 10.99 -18.51
N ARG A 126 14.30 9.91 -17.72
CA ARG A 126 13.29 9.52 -16.71
C ARG A 126 13.14 10.51 -15.54
N ARG A 127 13.96 11.56 -15.47
CA ARG A 127 13.90 12.60 -14.43
C ARG A 127 13.14 13.87 -14.81
N ALA A 128 12.60 13.97 -16.02
CA ALA A 128 11.88 15.17 -16.46
C ALA A 128 10.41 14.87 -16.81
N PHE A 129 9.61 14.52 -15.81
CA PHE A 129 8.16 14.68 -15.93
C PHE A 129 7.55 15.24 -14.65
N ASN A 130 7.94 16.49 -14.37
CA ASN A 130 7.17 17.40 -13.52
C ASN A 130 7.32 18.81 -14.09
N GLY A 131 6.41 19.16 -14.99
CA GLY A 131 6.03 20.53 -15.35
C GLY A 131 7.13 21.54 -15.67
N ARG A 132 7.57 21.61 -16.93
CA ARG A 132 7.88 22.87 -17.63
C ARG A 132 8.19 22.60 -19.11
N SER A 133 7.36 23.14 -19.99
CA SER A 133 7.67 23.28 -21.41
C SER A 133 8.83 24.26 -21.59
N ILE A 134 9.81 23.92 -22.43
CA ILE A 134 10.71 24.90 -23.05
C ILE A 134 10.58 24.72 -24.57
N PRO A 135 10.24 25.78 -25.33
CA PRO A 135 10.26 25.74 -26.78
C PRO A 135 11.69 26.01 -27.27
N GLY A 136 12.15 25.29 -28.30
CA GLY A 136 13.47 25.59 -28.87
C GLY A 136 13.84 24.68 -30.04
N ASN A 137 13.72 25.23 -31.24
CA ASN A 137 14.20 24.70 -32.51
C ASN A 137 15.66 24.22 -32.45
N GLY A 138 15.96 23.12 -33.15
CA GLY A 138 17.31 22.70 -33.48
C GLY A 138 17.33 21.42 -34.31
N SER A 139 17.41 21.56 -35.63
CA SER A 139 17.58 20.49 -36.62
C SER A 139 18.80 19.60 -36.33
N ILE A 140 18.70 18.29 -36.60
CA ILE A 140 19.84 17.37 -36.67
C ILE A 140 19.81 16.66 -38.04
N PRO A 141 20.96 16.49 -38.73
CA PRO A 141 21.00 16.13 -40.15
C PRO A 141 20.76 14.63 -40.39
N HIS A 142 20.15 14.32 -41.55
CA HIS A 142 20.20 12.99 -42.15
C HIS A 142 21.64 12.66 -42.58
N THR A 143 22.19 11.54 -42.10
CA THR A 143 23.28 10.85 -42.79
C THR A 143 22.84 9.42 -43.07
N THR A 144 22.54 9.19 -44.34
CA THR A 144 22.36 7.89 -44.99
C THR A 144 23.68 7.11 -44.92
N GLY A 145 23.61 5.84 -44.56
CA GLY A 145 24.75 4.92 -44.54
C GLY A 145 24.25 3.50 -44.29
N GLU A 146 24.06 2.77 -45.38
CA GLU A 146 23.68 1.37 -45.41
C GLU A 146 24.81 0.45 -44.92
N ASP A 147 24.38 -0.77 -44.59
CA ASP A 147 25.11 -2.03 -44.57
C ASP A 147 25.82 -2.55 -43.31
N SER A 148 25.30 -3.72 -42.91
CA SER A 148 26.01 -4.89 -42.38
C SER A 148 26.33 -4.93 -40.89
N ALA A 149 25.51 -5.66 -40.12
CA ALA A 149 25.83 -7.06 -39.79
C ALA A 149 24.78 -7.68 -38.86
N LEU A 150 24.25 -8.81 -39.31
CA LEU A 150 23.71 -9.90 -38.51
C LEU A 150 24.62 -10.19 -37.31
N TRP A 151 24.09 -10.21 -36.08
CA TRP A 151 24.33 -11.22 -35.03
C TRP A 151 23.36 -10.94 -33.88
N GLY A 152 22.70 -12.01 -33.40
CA GLY A 152 21.51 -11.94 -32.56
C GLY A 152 21.64 -11.11 -31.29
N SER A 153 20.59 -10.35 -31.00
CA SER A 153 20.21 -10.10 -29.63
C SER A 153 18.97 -10.93 -29.36
N ALA A 154 19.10 -11.82 -28.38
CA ALA A 154 18.05 -12.67 -27.87
C ALA A 154 16.72 -11.90 -27.79
N ALA A 155 15.62 -12.62 -28.03
CA ALA A 155 14.32 -12.20 -27.55
C ALA A 155 14.46 -11.77 -26.08
N ALA A 156 14.63 -10.46 -25.86
CA ALA A 156 14.29 -9.84 -24.61
C ALA A 156 12.81 -10.17 -24.50
N SER A 157 12.53 -11.19 -23.67
CA SER A 157 11.17 -11.60 -23.38
C SER A 157 10.36 -10.33 -23.22
N ASP A 158 9.36 -10.18 -24.08
CA ASP A 158 8.34 -9.14 -24.06
C ASP A 158 7.44 -9.31 -22.81
N ALA A 159 8.06 -9.71 -21.69
CA ALA A 159 7.49 -9.87 -20.39
C ALA A 159 7.10 -8.47 -19.93
N ARG A 160 5.81 -8.16 -20.08
CA ARG A 160 5.21 -6.98 -19.48
C ARG A 160 5.70 -6.89 -18.04
N PRO A 161 6.15 -5.72 -17.58
CA PRO A 161 6.59 -5.58 -16.22
C PRO A 161 5.41 -5.88 -15.30
N ILE A 162 5.56 -6.92 -14.48
CA ILE A 162 4.55 -7.35 -13.50
C ILE A 162 4.17 -6.12 -12.67
N SER A 163 2.89 -5.82 -12.62
CA SER A 163 2.37 -4.66 -11.91
C SER A 163 1.23 -5.08 -10.99
N SER A 164 1.14 -4.41 -9.85
CA SER A 164 0.10 -4.65 -8.86
C SER A 164 -0.53 -3.35 -8.39
N GLU A 165 -1.83 -3.42 -8.15
CA GLU A 165 -2.59 -2.38 -7.46
C GLU A 165 -2.56 -2.68 -5.97
N VAL A 166 -2.30 -1.66 -5.16
CA VAL A 166 -2.43 -1.70 -3.70
C VAL A 166 -3.47 -0.69 -3.28
N LEU A 167 -4.53 -1.17 -2.63
CA LEU A 167 -5.44 -0.32 -1.88
C LEU A 167 -5.02 -0.34 -0.42
N PHE A 168 -4.79 0.86 0.12
CA PHE A 168 -4.45 1.10 1.50
C PHE A 168 -5.66 1.70 2.21
N HIS A 169 -6.04 1.13 3.34
CA HIS A 169 -7.00 1.72 4.26
C HIS A 169 -6.44 1.73 5.67
N SER A 170 -6.54 2.85 6.36
CA SER A 170 -6.22 2.96 7.78
C SER A 170 -7.29 3.70 8.55
N HIS A 171 -7.52 3.27 9.78
CA HIS A 171 -8.44 3.90 10.73
C HIS A 171 -8.00 3.66 12.17
N VAL A 172 -8.55 4.43 13.11
CA VAL A 172 -8.36 4.26 14.55
C VAL A 172 -9.71 3.96 15.20
N GLU A 173 -9.71 3.22 16.32
CA GLU A 173 -10.96 2.92 17.05
C GLU A 173 -11.57 4.17 17.71
N SER A 174 -10.79 5.21 18.01
CA SER A 174 -11.27 6.46 18.63
C SER A 174 -11.40 7.58 17.60
N SER A 175 -12.63 8.05 17.37
CA SER A 175 -13.01 9.03 16.35
C SER A 175 -12.52 10.46 16.58
N SER A 176 -11.75 10.72 17.65
CA SER A 176 -11.30 12.07 18.00
C SER A 176 -9.88 12.41 17.54
N VAL A 177 -9.17 11.48 16.88
CA VAL A 177 -7.76 11.67 16.54
C VAL A 177 -7.49 11.62 15.05
N ASN A 178 -6.71 12.62 14.63
CA ASN A 178 -6.20 12.74 13.29
C ASN A 178 -5.19 11.62 12.99
N ILE A 179 -5.58 10.67 12.15
CA ILE A 179 -4.76 9.51 11.80
C ILE A 179 -3.67 9.83 10.77
N ARG A 180 -3.73 11.01 10.13
CA ARG A 180 -2.89 11.39 8.98
C ARG A 180 -1.41 11.03 9.19
N ARG A 181 -0.80 11.43 10.30
CA ARG A 181 0.63 11.16 10.57
C ARG A 181 0.95 9.67 10.65
N PHE A 182 0.08 8.87 11.23
CA PHE A 182 0.26 7.42 11.31
C PHE A 182 0.16 6.76 9.94
N SER A 183 -0.84 7.16 9.17
CA SER A 183 -1.07 6.67 7.81
C SER A 183 0.07 7.06 6.86
N GLN A 184 0.54 8.31 6.93
CA GLN A 184 1.69 8.80 6.16
C GLN A 184 2.94 7.99 6.46
N ARG A 185 3.23 7.76 7.74
CA ARG A 185 4.40 6.98 8.16
C ARG A 185 4.29 5.52 7.73
N ALA A 186 3.10 4.94 7.79
CA ALA A 186 2.86 3.58 7.33
C ALA A 186 3.07 3.45 5.81
N ILE A 187 2.43 4.29 5.00
CA ILE A 187 2.64 4.31 3.54
C ILE A 187 4.10 4.55 3.20
N SER A 188 4.76 5.52 3.86
CA SER A 188 6.19 5.78 3.63
C SER A 188 7.06 4.55 3.91
N THR A 189 6.78 3.83 4.99
CA THR A 189 7.47 2.58 5.34
C THR A 189 7.28 1.50 4.28
N ILE A 190 6.04 1.34 3.79
CA ILE A 190 5.69 0.35 2.76
C ILE A 190 6.38 0.70 1.43
N VAL A 191 6.23 1.94 0.96
CA VAL A 191 6.78 2.40 -0.33
C VAL A 191 8.30 2.29 -0.35
N ARG A 192 8.98 2.71 0.73
CA ARG A 192 10.44 2.56 0.85
C ARG A 192 10.86 1.08 0.82
N ALA A 193 10.06 0.18 1.39
CA ALA A 193 10.35 -1.24 1.31
C ALA A 193 10.26 -1.74 -0.14
N PHE A 194 9.22 -1.35 -0.90
CA PHE A 194 9.09 -1.68 -2.32
C PHE A 194 10.30 -1.20 -3.13
N GLU A 195 10.66 0.08 -2.97
CA GLU A 195 11.76 0.72 -3.68
C GLU A 195 13.12 0.08 -3.34
N SER A 196 13.33 -0.35 -2.09
CA SER A 196 14.55 -1.05 -1.68
C SER A 196 14.78 -2.40 -2.38
N ARG A 197 13.74 -2.97 -3.02
CA ARG A 197 13.83 -4.20 -3.83
C ARG A 197 13.79 -3.95 -5.33
N GLY A 198 13.91 -2.70 -5.76
CA GLY A 198 13.92 -2.32 -7.18
C GLY A 198 12.53 -2.16 -7.79
N ALA A 199 11.46 -2.23 -6.99
CA ALA A 199 10.13 -1.90 -7.47
C ALA A 199 9.97 -0.38 -7.63
N THR A 200 9.10 0.04 -8.54
CA THR A 200 8.77 1.45 -8.78
C THR A 200 7.31 1.70 -8.41
N VAL A 201 7.05 2.73 -7.60
CA VAL A 201 5.67 3.21 -7.37
C VAL A 201 5.36 4.26 -8.42
N SER A 202 4.57 3.89 -9.43
CA SER A 202 4.24 4.73 -10.59
C SER A 202 3.07 5.69 -10.33
N SER A 203 2.19 5.35 -9.39
CA SER A 203 1.09 6.21 -8.97
C SER A 203 0.79 6.00 -7.48
N MET A 204 0.44 7.08 -6.78
CA MET A 204 0.01 7.05 -5.39
C MET A 204 -0.91 8.24 -5.13
N VAL A 205 -2.20 7.96 -4.88
CA VAL A 205 -3.23 8.99 -4.75
C VAL A 205 -4.14 8.69 -3.56
N ALA A 206 -4.59 9.73 -2.87
CA ALA A 206 -5.70 9.59 -1.93
C ALA A 206 -6.99 9.29 -2.69
N ILE A 207 -7.82 8.41 -2.12
CA ILE A 207 -9.09 8.02 -2.71
C ILE A 207 -10.21 8.12 -1.67
N GLN A 208 -11.45 8.28 -2.12
CA GLN A 208 -12.63 8.23 -1.27
C GLN A 208 -13.15 6.79 -1.13
N LYS A 209 -14.20 6.61 -0.33
CA LYS A 209 -14.81 5.29 -0.14
C LYS A 209 -15.44 4.78 -1.45
N GLU A 210 -16.01 5.69 -2.22
CA GLU A 210 -16.74 5.44 -3.45
C GLU A 210 -15.82 4.96 -4.59
N ASP A 211 -14.52 5.27 -4.49
CA ASP A 211 -13.50 4.86 -5.45
C ASP A 211 -12.99 3.42 -5.22
N ILE A 212 -13.36 2.80 -4.10
CA ILE A 212 -12.99 1.42 -3.78
C ILE A 212 -13.83 0.47 -4.64
N PRO A 213 -13.21 -0.45 -5.41
CA PRO A 213 -13.93 -1.46 -6.17
C PRO A 213 -14.85 -2.29 -5.27
N SER A 214 -16.09 -2.54 -5.69
CA SER A 214 -17.08 -3.25 -4.86
C SER A 214 -16.70 -4.69 -4.54
N ASP A 215 -15.87 -5.31 -5.38
CA ASP A 215 -15.29 -6.65 -5.21
C ASP A 215 -14.07 -6.64 -4.27
N SER A 216 -13.56 -5.47 -3.89
CA SER A 216 -12.41 -5.36 -3.00
C SER A 216 -12.75 -5.77 -1.57
N PRO A 217 -11.84 -6.46 -0.85
CA PRO A 217 -11.99 -6.74 0.58
C PRO A 217 -11.96 -5.48 1.47
N LEU A 218 -11.68 -4.30 0.91
CA LEU A 218 -11.81 -3.01 1.62
C LEU A 218 -13.20 -2.40 1.53
N ASP A 219 -14.08 -2.89 0.64
CA ASP A 219 -15.48 -2.50 0.67
C ASP A 219 -16.13 -3.01 1.95
N THR A 220 -16.96 -2.17 2.58
CA THR A 220 -17.56 -2.48 3.89
C THR A 220 -18.47 -3.71 3.83
N LYS A 221 -19.27 -3.86 2.76
CA LYS A 221 -20.19 -4.99 2.65
C LYS A 221 -19.41 -6.26 2.37
N THR A 222 -18.46 -6.19 1.44
CA THR A 222 -17.59 -7.31 1.07
C THR A 222 -16.75 -7.79 2.26
N LEU A 223 -16.16 -6.87 3.04
CA LEU A 223 -15.41 -7.20 4.25
C LEU A 223 -16.24 -7.97 5.27
N VAL A 224 -17.47 -7.52 5.56
CA VAL A 224 -18.35 -8.19 6.54
C VAL A 224 -18.71 -9.60 6.09
N LEU A 225 -18.94 -9.81 4.78
CA LEU A 225 -19.20 -11.13 4.22
C LEU A 225 -17.97 -12.04 4.32
N LEU A 226 -16.80 -11.52 3.96
CA LEU A 226 -15.54 -12.27 4.04
C LEU A 226 -15.17 -12.63 5.48
N GLU A 227 -15.35 -11.74 6.45
CA GLU A 227 -15.11 -12.06 7.86
C GLU A 227 -16.04 -13.18 8.38
N ARG A 228 -17.31 -13.18 7.94
CA ARG A 228 -18.25 -14.25 8.29
C ARG A 228 -17.80 -15.58 7.69
N GLU A 229 -17.35 -15.55 6.44
CA GLU A 229 -16.87 -16.72 5.72
C GLU A 229 -15.57 -17.29 6.32
N GLU A 230 -14.61 -16.42 6.66
CA GLU A 230 -13.38 -16.81 7.35
C GLU A 230 -13.69 -17.55 8.68
N ARG A 231 -14.65 -17.01 9.46
CA ARG A 231 -15.11 -17.65 10.71
C ARG A 231 -15.80 -18.99 10.45
N ARG A 232 -16.54 -19.13 9.35
CA ARG A 232 -17.21 -20.38 8.97
C ARG A 232 -16.17 -21.45 8.63
N ILE A 233 -15.17 -21.12 7.82
CA ILE A 233 -14.05 -22.00 7.43
C ILE A 233 -13.28 -22.45 8.67
N ALA A 234 -12.85 -21.50 9.51
CA ALA A 234 -12.09 -21.82 10.73
C ALA A 234 -12.85 -22.75 11.70
N ARG A 235 -14.18 -22.59 11.81
CA ARG A 235 -15.03 -23.49 12.61
C ARG A 235 -15.11 -24.89 11.99
N ALA A 236 -15.22 -25.00 10.68
CA ALA A 236 -15.26 -26.28 9.97
C ALA A 236 -13.93 -27.05 10.16
N GLU A 237 -12.79 -26.39 9.98
CA GLU A 237 -11.46 -26.98 10.18
C GLU A 237 -11.23 -27.43 11.63
N ARG A 238 -11.72 -26.65 12.61
CA ARG A 238 -11.64 -27.05 14.01
C ARG A 238 -12.46 -28.31 14.31
N LYS A 239 -13.60 -28.49 13.63
CA LYS A 239 -14.45 -29.68 13.78
C LYS A 239 -13.82 -30.92 13.15
N THR A 240 -13.16 -30.78 12.00
CA THR A 240 -12.47 -31.90 11.34
C THR A 240 -11.25 -32.36 12.14
N ARG A 241 -10.46 -31.45 12.73
CA ARG A 241 -9.31 -31.80 13.57
C ARG A 241 -9.64 -32.49 14.91
N ARG A 242 -10.90 -32.48 15.32
CA ARG A 242 -11.38 -33.08 16.59
C ARG A 242 -12.02 -34.45 16.39
N ARG A 243 -12.19 -34.88 15.15
CA ARG A 243 -12.66 -36.20 14.77
C ARG A 243 -11.45 -37.07 14.44
#